data_AF-A0ABD3RUY5-F1
#
_entry.id   AF-A0ABD3RUY5-F1
#
_cell.length_a   1.000
_cell.length_b   1.000
_cell.length_c   1.000
_cell.angle_alpha   90.00
_cell.angle_beta   90.00
_cell.angle_gamma   90.00
#
_symmetry.space_group_name_H-M   'P 1'
#
loop_
_entity.id
_entity.type
_entity.pdbx_description
1 polymer ?
#
loop_
_entity_poly.entity_id
_entity_poly.type
_entity_poly.pdbx_seq_one_letter_code
_entity_poly.pdbx_strand_id
1 'polypeptide(L)'
;MRRALKKLEGGPNHIFVVPPSSTSNVKSKMQVWDHMGKGIYSNLLAVAAVVTLFLYALSPSAGGSGVGSRGDSGADVGSHLRFSFNGNKREDEPTNRFSFSPRHSPYEQIWVNSLLPGWAKKKVQFRDIEDTIPPEQRICFVHVGKAGGSSVGCALGFNLHCSNSTQPPLGGLLPVRATRMFHADTYDCHDDSAYFLFVVRNPLERLKSAFLYERPTSEAALKRQFPEYYERRKSLYLDCPSFGVFEQFVQDGLTSHGHANDVCKFRAATAVRGEQHFSCHMYFNYQFHLEGIPEGANILTIRNEHLVQDWNGVELYIGGVRDIIPPEKANVTIGVVNKSKKDGKDKELSEESTRIVCRQLCNEIVNYKKILRRSLNLNYLEVERSIGELRESCGKYADYEEGDCSYEMPNIKEKLISSRGYEHLVNEETYMANKNRLETMHHWVGEDSMIGANETMDDDAYDLPYSVRKR
;
A
#
# COMPACT_ATOMS: atom_id res chain seq x y z
N MET A 1 23.34 -49.73 19.85
CA MET A 1 23.24 -48.34 20.36
C MET A 1 22.01 -47.62 19.79
N ARG A 2 20.80 -48.16 19.99
CA ARG A 2 19.49 -47.54 19.64
C ARG A 2 18.39 -48.26 20.43
N ARG A 3 17.91 -47.65 21.51
CA ARG A 3 16.62 -47.92 22.18
C ARG A 3 16.30 -46.72 23.07
N ALA A 4 15.34 -45.90 22.66
CA ALA A 4 14.48 -45.10 23.53
C ALA A 4 13.43 -44.38 22.68
N LEU A 5 12.31 -45.05 22.41
CA LEU A 5 11.04 -44.39 22.08
C LEU A 5 10.17 -44.54 23.31
N LYS A 6 10.03 -43.44 24.06
CA LYS A 6 9.09 -43.34 25.19
C LYS A 6 7.75 -42.84 24.64
N LYS A 7 6.73 -43.69 24.79
CA LYS A 7 5.31 -43.33 24.79
C LYS A 7 5.07 -42.18 25.78
N LEU A 8 4.35 -41.16 25.35
CA LEU A 8 3.58 -40.28 26.24
C LEU A 8 2.10 -40.42 25.83
N GLU A 9 1.32 -40.99 26.73
CA GLU A 9 -0.13 -41.03 26.73
C GLU A 9 -0.66 -39.84 27.53
N GLY A 10 -1.77 -39.25 27.08
CA GLY A 10 -2.79 -38.67 27.97
C GLY A 10 -2.88 -37.14 28.04
N GLY A 11 -3.95 -36.59 27.48
CA GLY A 11 -4.47 -35.25 27.78
C GLY A 11 -5.67 -34.88 26.88
N PRO A 12 -6.88 -34.62 27.42
CA PRO A 12 -8.12 -34.59 26.65
C PRO A 12 -8.35 -33.28 25.88
N ASN A 13 -8.73 -33.41 24.61
CA ASN A 13 -9.18 -32.33 23.75
C ASN A 13 -10.58 -31.86 24.18
N HIS A 14 -10.69 -30.64 24.70
CA HIS A 14 -11.95 -29.90 24.72
C HIS A 14 -12.24 -29.37 23.31
N ILE A 15 -13.05 -30.12 22.57
CA ILE A 15 -13.65 -29.68 21.31
C ILE A 15 -14.87 -28.83 21.65
N PHE A 16 -14.77 -27.51 21.46
CA PHE A 16 -15.95 -26.65 21.41
C PHE A 16 -16.59 -26.79 20.02
N VAL A 17 -17.66 -27.60 19.96
CA VAL A 17 -18.56 -27.65 18.81
C VAL A 17 -19.48 -26.43 18.91
N VAL A 18 -19.31 -25.46 18.02
CA VAL A 18 -20.26 -24.35 17.83
C VAL A 18 -21.41 -24.86 16.95
N PRO A 19 -22.67 -24.85 17.40
CA PRO A 19 -23.80 -25.26 16.58
C PRO A 19 -24.13 -24.19 15.52
N PRO A 20 -24.65 -24.59 14.34
CA PRO A 20 -25.00 -23.66 13.28
C PRO A 20 -26.20 -22.79 13.68
N SER A 21 -26.06 -21.48 13.54
CA SER A 21 -27.14 -20.52 13.76
C SER A 21 -28.18 -20.65 12.65
N SER A 22 -29.37 -21.10 13.04
CA SER A 22 -30.57 -21.16 12.22
C SER A 22 -30.97 -19.78 11.70
N THR A 23 -31.16 -19.68 10.39
CA THR A 23 -31.82 -18.57 9.70
C THR A 23 -33.30 -18.53 10.05
N SER A 24 -33.77 -17.45 10.68
CA SER A 24 -35.20 -17.14 10.79
C SER A 24 -35.51 -15.80 10.15
N ASN A 25 -36.27 -15.88 9.05
CA ASN A 25 -37.05 -14.80 8.46
C ASN A 25 -37.90 -14.07 9.50
N VAL A 26 -37.79 -12.75 9.60
CA VAL A 26 -38.89 -11.89 10.09
C VAL A 26 -38.99 -10.65 9.21
N LYS A 27 -39.99 -10.66 8.32
CA LYS A 27 -40.64 -9.47 7.79
C LYS A 27 -41.60 -8.96 8.87
N SER A 28 -41.49 -7.70 9.31
CA SER A 28 -42.68 -6.89 9.61
C SER A 28 -42.37 -5.42 9.95
N LYS A 29 -43.11 -4.56 9.26
CA LYS A 29 -43.81 -3.35 9.77
C LYS A 29 -42.99 -2.13 10.17
N MET A 30 -42.85 -1.28 9.15
CA MET A 30 -43.09 0.16 9.15
C MET A 30 -44.28 0.58 10.05
N GLN A 31 -44.05 1.45 11.03
CA GLN A 31 -44.96 2.54 11.46
C GLN A 31 -44.32 3.44 12.55
N VAL A 32 -44.31 4.75 12.25
CA VAL A 32 -44.68 5.89 13.12
C VAL A 32 -43.88 6.09 14.42
N TRP A 33 -42.93 7.03 14.38
CA TRP A 33 -42.63 7.94 15.50
C TRP A 33 -42.32 9.32 14.93
N ASP A 34 -43.30 10.21 15.06
CA ASP A 34 -43.19 11.65 14.81
C ASP A 34 -43.51 12.34 16.14
N HIS A 35 -42.72 13.36 16.51
CA HIS A 35 -42.64 14.08 17.80
C HIS A 35 -41.50 13.68 18.75
N MET A 36 -40.37 14.38 18.62
CA MET A 36 -39.68 15.07 19.71
C MET A 36 -38.46 15.82 19.16
N GLY A 37 -38.41 17.16 19.31
CA GLY A 37 -37.24 17.91 18.85
C GLY A 37 -37.33 19.44 18.81
N LYS A 38 -38.17 20.09 19.62
CA LYS A 38 -38.07 21.54 19.89
C LYS A 38 -37.58 21.70 21.32
N GLY A 39 -36.27 21.81 21.54
CA GLY A 39 -35.74 21.95 22.90
C GLY A 39 -34.23 22.08 23.08
N ILE A 40 -33.44 22.52 22.08
CA ILE A 40 -31.97 22.61 22.21
C ILE A 40 -31.42 24.04 22.08
N TYR A 41 -32.23 25.03 21.65
CA TYR A 41 -31.71 26.38 21.39
C TYR A 41 -31.61 27.33 22.60
N SER A 42 -31.99 26.92 23.82
CA SER A 42 -31.98 27.81 24.99
C SER A 42 -30.71 27.73 25.86
N ASN A 43 -29.86 26.72 25.69
CA ASN A 43 -28.68 26.52 26.55
C ASN A 43 -27.36 27.05 25.96
N LEU A 44 -27.34 27.40 24.66
CA LEU A 44 -26.13 27.91 23.99
C LEU A 44 -25.85 29.40 24.23
N LEU A 45 -26.87 30.19 24.60
CA LEU A 45 -26.71 31.62 24.89
C LEU A 45 -26.19 31.91 26.30
N ALA A 46 -26.37 30.99 27.25
CA ALA A 46 -25.90 31.17 28.63
C ALA A 46 -24.39 30.93 28.81
N VAL A 47 -23.79 30.07 27.99
CA VAL A 47 -22.35 29.75 28.07
C VAL A 47 -21.48 30.86 27.45
N ALA A 48 -21.99 31.57 26.44
CA ALA A 48 -21.27 32.65 25.78
C ALA A 48 -21.06 33.88 26.68
N ALA A 49 -21.90 34.13 27.69
CA ALA A 49 -21.75 35.26 28.59
C ALA A 49 -20.67 35.06 29.68
N VAL A 50 -20.36 33.80 30.03
CA VAL A 50 -19.39 33.48 31.09
C VAL A 50 -17.95 33.50 30.57
N VAL A 51 -17.73 33.16 29.30
CA VAL A 51 -16.39 33.12 28.70
C VAL A 51 -15.85 34.53 28.42
N THR A 52 -16.71 35.50 28.11
CA THR A 52 -16.29 36.89 27.85
C THR A 52 -15.86 37.64 29.11
N LEU A 53 -16.33 37.22 30.29
CA LEU A 53 -15.96 37.81 31.58
C LEU A 53 -14.61 37.30 32.11
N PHE A 54 -14.16 36.12 31.68
CA PHE A 54 -12.86 35.56 32.09
C PHE A 54 -11.68 36.09 31.27
N LEU A 55 -11.90 36.56 30.04
CA LEU A 55 -10.84 37.06 29.16
C LEU A 55 -10.44 38.53 29.43
N TYR A 56 -11.14 39.25 30.32
CA TYR A 56 -10.79 40.62 30.70
C TYR A 56 -9.99 40.75 32.01
N ALA A 57 -9.78 39.66 32.76
CA ALA A 57 -9.23 39.72 34.13
C ALA A 57 -7.75 39.31 34.27
N LEU A 58 -7.05 38.95 33.20
CA LEU A 58 -5.63 38.55 33.29
C LEU A 58 -4.76 39.37 32.32
N SER A 59 -4.45 40.59 32.76
CA SER A 59 -3.28 41.35 32.33
C SER A 59 -2.44 41.67 33.55
N PRO A 60 -1.15 41.32 33.54
CA PRO A 60 -0.17 42.16 34.20
C PRO A 60 0.95 42.62 33.25
N SER A 61 1.03 43.94 33.18
CA SER A 61 2.18 44.83 33.01
C SER A 61 3.59 44.26 33.30
N ALA A 62 4.44 44.39 32.28
CA ALA A 62 5.80 44.97 32.25
C ALA A 62 6.72 44.99 33.50
N GLY A 63 7.99 44.64 33.26
CA GLY A 63 9.15 45.38 33.77
C GLY A 63 10.33 44.53 34.26
N GLY A 64 11.54 44.81 33.77
CA GLY A 64 12.76 44.66 34.59
C GLY A 64 13.96 43.93 33.97
N SER A 65 14.91 44.74 33.54
CA SER A 65 16.32 44.50 33.17
C SER A 65 17.15 43.77 34.25
N GLY A 66 18.24 43.07 33.86
CA GLY A 66 19.32 42.75 34.82
C GLY A 66 20.33 41.65 34.45
N VAL A 67 21.39 42.04 33.75
CA VAL A 67 22.82 41.63 33.84
C VAL A 67 23.22 40.42 34.71
N GLY A 68 23.83 39.42 34.06
CA GLY A 68 25.20 38.92 34.31
C GLY A 68 25.49 37.98 35.51
N SER A 69 25.95 36.75 35.24
CA SER A 69 27.33 36.31 35.58
C SER A 69 27.59 34.83 35.28
N ARG A 70 28.84 34.58 34.90
CA ARG A 70 29.53 33.29 34.77
C ARG A 70 29.49 32.48 36.07
N GLY A 71 29.46 31.15 35.93
CA GLY A 71 29.74 30.19 36.99
C GLY A 71 29.90 28.80 36.39
N ASP A 72 31.15 28.37 36.30
CA ASP A 72 31.63 27.11 35.75
C ASP A 72 31.37 25.92 36.70
N SER A 73 31.61 24.73 36.16
CA SER A 73 31.91 23.45 36.81
C SER A 73 30.78 22.56 37.37
N GLY A 74 30.61 21.41 36.68
CA GLY A 74 30.98 20.13 37.30
C GLY A 74 29.91 19.05 37.45
N ALA A 75 29.92 18.08 36.51
CA ALA A 75 29.71 16.61 36.69
C ALA A 75 28.35 16.13 37.27
N ASP A 76 27.71 15.03 36.88
CA ASP A 76 27.84 13.93 35.91
C ASP A 76 26.53 13.12 36.20
N VAL A 77 25.74 12.60 35.26
CA VAL A 77 25.79 11.20 34.79
C VAL A 77 24.48 10.98 34.01
N GLY A 78 24.57 10.37 32.81
CA GLY A 78 23.51 9.41 32.41
C GLY A 78 22.77 9.60 31.08
N SER A 79 23.43 9.86 29.95
CA SER A 79 22.98 9.37 28.63
C SER A 79 24.05 9.59 27.56
N HIS A 80 24.44 8.56 26.80
CA HIS A 80 24.75 8.65 25.36
C HIS A 80 25.17 7.28 24.79
N LEU A 81 24.27 6.64 24.04
CA LEU A 81 24.63 5.72 22.96
C LEU A 81 25.08 6.55 21.76
N ARG A 82 26.39 6.71 21.58
CA ARG A 82 26.99 7.25 20.35
C ARG A 82 27.31 6.08 19.41
N PHE A 83 26.58 5.98 18.31
CA PHE A 83 27.07 5.28 17.12
C PHE A 83 28.10 6.20 16.45
N SER A 84 29.39 5.93 16.69
CA SER A 84 30.48 6.52 15.92
C SER A 84 30.65 5.68 14.66
N PHE A 85 30.06 6.14 13.55
CA PHE A 85 30.46 5.72 12.21
C PHE A 85 31.74 6.48 11.86
N ASN A 86 32.88 5.82 12.08
CA ASN A 86 34.16 6.29 11.57
C ASN A 86 34.82 5.12 10.85
N GLY A 87 34.73 5.13 9.53
CA GLY A 87 35.29 4.09 8.66
C GLY A 87 35.21 4.51 7.20
N ASN A 88 36.29 5.10 6.70
CA ASN A 88 36.68 5.25 5.29
C ASN A 88 35.61 4.90 4.24
N LYS A 89 34.76 5.87 3.88
CA LYS A 89 33.90 5.75 2.70
C LYS A 89 34.76 5.76 1.45
N ARG A 90 34.75 4.65 0.71
CA ARG A 90 35.23 4.59 -0.68
C ARG A 90 34.37 5.54 -1.52
N GLU A 91 35.00 6.32 -2.38
CA GLU A 91 34.34 7.25 -3.34
C GLU A 91 33.52 6.53 -4.42
N ASP A 92 33.49 5.20 -4.43
CA ASP A 92 32.76 4.39 -5.41
C ASP A 92 31.40 3.87 -4.92
N GLU A 93 30.91 4.26 -3.73
CA GLU A 93 29.52 3.95 -3.35
C GLU A 93 28.57 4.91 -4.07
N PRO A 94 27.69 4.44 -4.96
CA PRO A 94 26.69 5.28 -5.60
C PRO A 94 25.74 5.83 -4.53
N THR A 95 25.97 7.07 -4.12
CA THR A 95 25.13 7.74 -3.12
C THR A 95 23.82 8.19 -3.76
N ASN A 96 22.95 7.24 -4.11
CA ASN A 96 21.54 7.45 -4.50
C ASN A 96 20.70 7.92 -3.30
N ARG A 97 21.26 8.78 -2.46
CA ARG A 97 20.66 9.17 -1.19
C ARG A 97 19.79 10.39 -1.41
N PHE A 98 18.51 10.16 -1.72
CA PHE A 98 17.47 11.17 -1.54
C PHE A 98 17.24 11.40 -0.04
N SER A 99 18.23 12.01 0.62
CA SER A 99 18.10 12.47 2.00
C SER A 99 17.06 13.57 2.08
N PHE A 100 16.45 13.73 3.24
CA PHE A 100 15.44 14.76 3.47
C PHE A 100 15.84 16.16 2.97
N SER A 101 14.93 16.81 2.24
CA SER A 101 15.00 18.21 1.85
C SER A 101 13.69 18.91 2.23
N PRO A 102 13.71 20.03 2.97
CA PRO A 102 12.50 20.75 3.37
C PRO A 102 11.69 21.34 2.20
N ARG A 103 12.28 21.46 1.01
CA ARG A 103 11.68 22.23 -0.10
C ARG A 103 10.95 21.38 -1.13
N HIS A 104 11.33 20.11 -1.29
CA HIS A 104 10.81 19.28 -2.37
C HIS A 104 10.64 17.83 -1.92
N SER A 105 9.52 17.24 -2.30
CA SER A 105 9.25 15.82 -2.15
C SER A 105 10.30 14.99 -2.93
N PRO A 106 10.74 13.80 -2.47
CA PRO A 106 11.65 12.94 -3.23
C PRO A 106 11.20 12.73 -4.68
N TYR A 107 9.90 12.56 -4.90
CA TYR A 107 9.34 12.41 -6.25
C TYR A 107 9.65 13.62 -7.14
N GLU A 108 9.45 14.84 -6.64
CA GLU A 108 9.70 16.09 -7.39
C GLU A 108 11.20 16.39 -7.57
N GLN A 109 12.05 15.81 -6.72
CA GLN A 109 13.51 15.86 -6.91
C GLN A 109 13.97 14.92 -8.02
N ILE A 110 13.36 13.74 -8.12
CA ILE A 110 13.65 12.74 -9.16
C ILE A 110 13.11 13.22 -10.51
N TRP A 111 11.85 13.65 -10.53
CA TRP A 111 11.12 14.01 -11.74
C TRP A 111 11.03 15.54 -11.86
N VAL A 112 12.12 16.15 -12.29
CA VAL A 112 12.21 17.61 -12.43
C VAL A 112 11.10 18.12 -13.36
N ASN A 113 10.36 19.13 -12.90
CA ASN A 113 9.18 19.73 -13.55
C ASN A 113 7.89 18.89 -13.45
N SER A 114 7.91 17.74 -12.80
CA SER A 114 6.71 17.01 -12.43
C SER A 114 6.26 17.42 -11.04
N LEU A 115 4.96 17.34 -10.77
CA LEU A 115 4.39 17.56 -9.44
C LEU A 115 4.02 16.21 -8.84
N LEU A 116 4.16 16.07 -7.52
CA LEU A 116 3.68 14.89 -6.83
C LEU A 116 2.15 14.75 -7.08
N PRO A 117 1.66 13.57 -7.52
CA PRO A 117 0.24 13.37 -7.78
C PRO A 117 -0.63 13.67 -6.56
N GLY A 118 -1.85 14.18 -6.79
CA GLY A 118 -2.76 14.58 -5.73
C GLY A 118 -3.15 13.44 -4.78
N TRP A 119 -3.30 12.23 -5.32
CA TRP A 119 -3.62 11.02 -4.56
C TRP A 119 -2.47 10.59 -3.63
N ALA A 120 -1.22 10.92 -4.01
CA ALA A 120 -0.02 10.60 -3.24
C ALA A 120 0.26 11.61 -2.12
N LYS A 121 -0.41 12.78 -2.18
CA LYS A 121 -0.30 13.81 -1.15
C LYS A 121 -1.12 13.44 0.08
N LYS A 122 -0.55 13.75 1.24
CA LYS A 122 -1.25 13.74 2.51
C LYS A 122 -2.22 14.93 2.61
N LYS A 123 -3.31 14.77 3.35
CA LYS A 123 -4.23 15.87 3.68
C LYS A 123 -3.46 17.01 4.37
N VAL A 124 -3.84 18.26 4.05
CA VAL A 124 -3.10 19.48 4.47
C VAL A 124 -2.77 19.49 5.96
N GLN A 125 -3.74 19.14 6.83
CA GLN A 125 -3.56 19.09 8.28
C GLN A 125 -2.42 18.17 8.77
N PHE A 126 -2.00 17.18 7.98
CA PHE A 126 -0.87 16.32 8.30
C PHE A 126 0.43 16.70 7.58
N ARG A 127 0.32 17.48 6.51
CA ARG A 127 1.50 17.99 5.80
C ARG A 127 2.20 19.05 6.63
N ASP A 128 1.43 19.91 7.30
CA ASP A 128 1.98 21.01 8.10
C ASP A 128 2.78 20.52 9.33
N ILE A 129 2.56 19.27 9.77
CA ILE A 129 3.33 18.65 10.86
C ILE A 129 4.46 17.74 10.36
N GLU A 130 4.54 17.47 9.06
CA GLU A 130 5.55 16.57 8.50
C GLU A 130 6.99 17.03 8.83
N ASP A 131 7.24 18.33 8.65
CA ASP A 131 8.55 18.93 8.93
C ASP A 131 8.93 18.91 10.42
N THR A 132 7.95 18.69 11.31
CA THR A 132 8.16 18.55 12.74
C THR A 132 8.53 17.13 13.16
N ILE A 133 8.33 16.15 12.28
CA ILE A 133 8.62 14.75 12.56
C ILE A 133 10.10 14.51 12.26
N PRO A 134 10.90 14.09 13.26
CA PRO A 134 12.32 13.90 13.05
C PRO A 134 12.57 12.66 12.16
N PRO A 135 13.66 12.63 11.37
CA PRO A 135 13.92 11.56 10.39
C PRO A 135 13.82 10.14 10.97
N GLU A 136 14.32 9.93 12.20
CA GLU A 136 14.29 8.65 12.92
C GLU A 136 12.88 8.18 13.35
N GLN A 137 11.85 8.98 13.09
CA GLN A 137 10.45 8.63 13.33
C GLN A 137 9.61 8.57 12.05
N ARG A 138 10.17 8.93 10.89
CA ARG A 138 9.41 8.98 9.64
C ARG A 138 9.17 7.59 9.08
N ILE A 139 7.95 7.37 8.62
CA ILE A 139 7.51 6.13 8.00
C ILE A 139 7.15 6.44 6.55
N CYS A 140 7.75 5.72 5.61
CA CYS A 140 7.25 5.71 4.25
C CYS A 140 6.23 4.60 4.06
N PHE A 141 5.03 4.95 3.59
CA PHE A 141 3.95 4.02 3.32
C PHE A 141 4.13 3.32 1.96
N VAL A 142 4.37 2.01 1.96
CA VAL A 142 4.55 1.21 0.74
C VAL A 142 3.24 0.51 0.39
N HIS A 143 2.52 1.07 -0.56
CA HIS A 143 1.24 0.58 -1.04
C HIS A 143 1.43 -0.36 -2.24
N VAL A 144 1.42 -1.66 -1.98
CA VAL A 144 1.38 -2.66 -3.06
C VAL A 144 -0.04 -2.77 -3.61
N GLY A 145 -0.16 -2.73 -4.93
CA GLY A 145 -1.43 -2.75 -5.62
C GLY A 145 -2.35 -3.90 -5.20
N LYS A 146 -3.61 -3.55 -4.87
CA LYS A 146 -4.69 -4.45 -4.41
C LYS A 146 -4.40 -5.24 -3.12
N ALA A 147 -3.45 -4.78 -2.32
CA ALA A 147 -3.19 -5.33 -1.00
C ALA A 147 -4.00 -4.66 0.14
N GLY A 148 -5.01 -3.84 -0.17
CA GLY A 148 -5.78 -3.10 0.85
C GLY A 148 -5.19 -1.73 1.21
N GLY A 149 -4.16 -1.29 0.48
CA GLY A 149 -3.48 -0.03 0.80
C GLY A 149 -4.31 1.23 0.56
N SER A 150 -5.39 1.21 -0.23
CA SER A 150 -6.33 2.35 -0.25
C SER A 150 -6.99 2.55 1.12
N SER A 151 -7.50 1.47 1.75
CA SER A 151 -8.11 1.56 3.09
C SER A 151 -7.10 2.05 4.14
N VAL A 152 -5.89 1.47 4.15
CA VAL A 152 -4.83 1.88 5.07
C VAL A 152 -4.37 3.31 4.78
N GLY A 153 -4.16 3.66 3.50
CA GLY A 153 -3.77 4.99 3.07
C GLY A 153 -4.76 6.08 3.48
N CYS A 154 -6.07 5.82 3.36
CA CYS A 154 -7.11 6.70 3.87
C CYS A 154 -7.02 6.89 5.38
N ALA A 155 -6.82 5.79 6.13
CA ALA A 155 -6.65 5.83 7.58
C ALA A 155 -5.39 6.60 8.00
N LEU A 156 -4.33 6.60 7.17
CA LEU A 156 -3.10 7.38 7.36
C LEU A 156 -3.23 8.86 6.93
N GLY A 157 -4.30 9.21 6.21
CA GLY A 157 -4.55 10.57 5.73
C GLY A 157 -4.00 10.90 4.34
N PHE A 158 -3.66 9.90 3.53
CA PHE A 158 -3.42 10.08 2.09
C PHE A 158 -4.74 10.18 1.31
N ASN A 159 -4.69 10.75 0.11
CA ASN A 159 -5.86 10.93 -0.76
C ASN A 159 -6.08 9.73 -1.71
N LEU A 160 -5.95 8.50 -1.20
CA LEU A 160 -6.05 7.26 -1.98
C LEU A 160 -7.51 6.79 -2.15
N HIS A 161 -8.30 7.54 -2.94
CA HIS A 161 -9.73 7.26 -3.21
C HIS A 161 -10.65 7.41 -2.00
N CYS A 162 -10.23 8.21 -1.02
CA CYS A 162 -11.00 8.51 0.18
C CYS A 162 -11.98 9.63 -0.14
N SER A 163 -13.29 9.43 0.06
CA SER A 163 -14.18 10.59 0.02
C SER A 163 -13.91 11.47 1.24
N ASN A 164 -13.77 12.78 1.01
CA ASN A 164 -13.43 13.75 2.07
C ASN A 164 -14.41 13.72 3.25
N SER A 165 -15.63 13.22 3.04
CA SER A 165 -16.70 13.16 4.03
C SER A 165 -16.76 11.88 4.85
N THR A 166 -16.17 10.75 4.43
CA THR A 166 -16.51 9.45 5.04
C THR A 166 -15.49 8.88 5.99
N GLN A 167 -14.21 9.24 5.88
CA GLN A 167 -13.16 8.66 6.73
C GLN A 167 -12.17 9.73 7.18
N PRO A 168 -12.37 10.34 8.38
CA PRO A 168 -11.29 11.06 9.01
C PRO A 168 -10.13 10.09 9.25
N PRO A 169 -8.87 10.54 9.10
CA PRO A 169 -7.73 9.70 9.43
C PRO A 169 -7.84 9.24 10.87
N LEU A 170 -7.33 8.05 11.14
CA LEU A 170 -7.39 7.51 12.48
C LEU A 170 -6.52 8.35 13.42
N GLY A 171 -6.84 8.31 14.70
CA GLY A 171 -5.92 8.82 15.71
C GLY A 171 -4.68 7.94 15.81
N GLY A 172 -3.69 8.40 16.56
CA GLY A 172 -2.48 7.63 16.86
C GLY A 172 -1.21 8.20 16.24
N LEU A 173 -0.08 7.54 16.49
CA LEU A 173 1.22 7.97 16.00
C LEU A 173 1.42 7.58 14.54
N LEU A 174 0.79 6.50 14.07
CA LEU A 174 1.01 5.94 12.75
C LEU A 174 0.51 6.89 11.64
N PRO A 175 -0.71 7.45 11.71
CA PRO A 175 -1.15 8.47 10.76
C PRO A 175 -0.32 9.75 10.81
N VAL A 176 0.25 10.11 11.98
CA VAL A 176 1.15 11.26 12.09
C VAL A 176 2.48 10.97 11.39
N ARG A 177 3.11 9.83 11.70
CA ARG A 177 4.46 9.46 11.27
C ARG A 177 4.57 8.90 9.85
N ALA A 178 3.47 8.45 9.24
CA ALA A 178 3.43 8.10 7.82
C ALA A 178 3.48 9.37 6.97
N THR A 179 4.68 9.84 6.63
CA THR A 179 4.89 11.16 6.00
C THR A 179 4.83 11.09 4.48
N ARG A 180 5.31 9.99 3.92
CA ARG A 180 5.50 9.79 2.48
C ARG A 180 4.91 8.47 2.03
N MET A 181 4.83 8.27 0.72
CA MET A 181 4.38 7.00 0.18
C MET A 181 5.11 6.55 -1.08
N PHE A 182 5.05 5.25 -1.32
CA PHE A 182 5.51 4.58 -2.52
C PHE A 182 4.40 3.68 -3.04
N HIS A 183 3.90 3.97 -4.25
CA HIS A 183 2.88 3.18 -4.91
C HIS A 183 3.10 3.19 -6.41
N ALA A 184 3.17 2.00 -7.01
CA ALA A 184 3.37 1.85 -8.45
C ALA A 184 4.60 2.64 -8.93
N ASP A 185 4.47 3.53 -9.90
CA ASP A 185 5.55 4.35 -10.43
C ASP A 185 5.81 5.65 -9.63
N THR A 186 5.09 5.88 -8.55
CA THR A 186 5.27 7.07 -7.71
C THR A 186 6.05 6.71 -6.47
N TYR A 187 7.36 6.97 -6.50
CA TYR A 187 8.25 6.86 -5.35
C TYR A 187 8.45 8.23 -4.69
N ASP A 188 7.80 8.46 -3.55
CA ASP A 188 7.97 9.68 -2.76
C ASP A 188 8.68 9.45 -1.41
N CYS A 189 9.31 8.29 -1.22
CA CYS A 189 10.01 7.98 0.03
C CYS A 189 11.37 8.66 0.11
N HIS A 190 11.76 9.08 1.31
CA HIS A 190 13.16 9.31 1.61
C HIS A 190 13.85 7.98 1.91
N ASP A 191 15.05 7.78 1.36
CA ASP A 191 15.84 6.57 1.59
C ASP A 191 16.35 6.46 3.03
N ASP A 192 16.33 7.56 3.78
CA ASP A 192 16.64 7.62 5.21
C ASP A 192 15.39 7.58 6.10
N SER A 193 14.21 7.22 5.56
CA SER A 193 13.02 6.96 6.38
C SER A 193 13.32 5.89 7.42
N ALA A 194 12.93 6.12 8.66
CA ALA A 194 13.17 5.18 9.76
C ALA A 194 12.53 3.82 9.52
N TYR A 195 11.36 3.80 8.87
CA TYR A 195 10.62 2.59 8.51
C TYR A 195 9.96 2.68 7.14
N PHE A 196 9.77 1.52 6.51
CA PHE A 196 8.95 1.34 5.32
C PHE A 196 7.77 0.42 5.69
N LEU A 197 6.56 0.97 5.69
CA LEU A 197 5.34 0.29 6.08
C LEU A 197 4.69 -0.36 4.86
N PHE A 198 4.87 -1.67 4.70
CA PHE A 198 4.22 -2.45 3.66
C PHE A 198 2.79 -2.80 4.03
N VAL A 199 1.89 -2.67 3.06
CA VAL A 199 0.60 -3.38 3.12
C VAL A 199 0.67 -4.57 2.17
N VAL A 200 0.49 -5.76 2.72
CA VAL A 200 0.59 -7.03 1.99
C VAL A 200 -0.71 -7.80 2.07
N ARG A 201 -0.89 -8.73 1.14
CA ARG A 201 -2.06 -9.62 1.02
C ARG A 201 -1.55 -10.94 0.45
N ASN A 202 -2.27 -12.03 0.72
CA ASN A 202 -1.99 -13.31 0.06
C ASN A 202 -1.81 -13.11 -1.47
N PRO A 203 -0.67 -13.52 -2.06
CA PRO A 203 -0.35 -13.25 -3.47
C PRO A 203 -1.42 -13.72 -4.47
N LEU A 204 -2.06 -14.88 -4.23
CA LEU A 204 -3.13 -15.39 -5.08
C LEU A 204 -4.36 -14.47 -5.02
N GLU A 205 -4.80 -14.12 -3.81
CA GLU A 205 -5.95 -13.23 -3.60
C GLU A 205 -5.69 -11.80 -4.08
N ARG A 206 -4.43 -11.33 -3.99
CA ARG A 206 -3.99 -10.06 -4.57
C ARG A 206 -4.11 -10.08 -6.09
N LEU A 207 -3.59 -11.12 -6.76
CA LEU A 207 -3.67 -11.25 -8.22
C LEU A 207 -5.12 -11.34 -8.70
N LYS A 208 -5.96 -12.16 -8.05
CA LYS A 208 -7.41 -12.22 -8.32
C LYS A 208 -8.04 -10.84 -8.24
N SER A 209 -7.75 -10.10 -7.17
CA SER A 209 -8.25 -8.75 -6.99
C SER A 209 -7.73 -7.77 -8.04
N ALA A 210 -6.49 -7.91 -8.52
CA ALA A 210 -5.92 -7.06 -9.57
C ALA A 210 -6.57 -7.30 -10.93
N PHE A 211 -6.68 -8.57 -11.32
CA PHE A 211 -7.35 -8.98 -12.55
C PHE A 211 -8.79 -8.46 -12.61
N LEU A 212 -9.55 -8.70 -11.54
CA LEU A 212 -10.93 -8.27 -11.47
C LEU A 212 -11.08 -6.75 -11.36
N TYR A 213 -10.11 -6.05 -10.79
CA TYR A 213 -10.19 -4.59 -10.71
C TYR A 213 -10.05 -3.95 -12.09
N GLU A 214 -9.05 -4.36 -12.85
CA GLU A 214 -8.69 -3.68 -14.10
C GLU A 214 -9.38 -4.24 -15.34
N ARG A 215 -10.01 -5.42 -15.25
CA ARG A 215 -10.76 -6.00 -16.37
C ARG A 215 -11.88 -5.03 -16.81
N PRO A 216 -11.83 -4.48 -18.03
CA PRO A 216 -12.82 -3.55 -18.54
C PRO A 216 -14.17 -4.24 -18.73
N THR A 217 -15.25 -3.46 -18.67
CA THR A 217 -16.61 -3.94 -18.98
C THR A 217 -16.90 -3.92 -20.48
N SER A 218 -16.28 -2.99 -21.22
CA SER A 218 -16.33 -2.89 -22.68
C SER A 218 -15.15 -2.10 -23.20
N GLU A 219 -14.86 -2.22 -24.51
CA GLU A 219 -13.83 -1.41 -25.17
C GLU A 219 -14.13 0.09 -25.07
N ALA A 220 -15.40 0.49 -25.26
CA ALA A 220 -15.82 1.88 -25.15
C ALA A 220 -15.61 2.42 -23.73
N ALA A 221 -15.90 1.62 -22.69
CA ALA A 221 -15.62 1.99 -21.31
C ALA A 221 -14.12 2.13 -21.07
N LEU A 222 -13.30 1.22 -21.60
CA LEU A 222 -11.85 1.28 -21.48
C LEU A 222 -11.27 2.54 -22.12
N LYS A 223 -11.65 2.85 -23.37
CA LYS A 223 -11.22 4.07 -24.08
C LYS A 223 -11.57 5.33 -23.31
N ARG A 224 -12.78 5.40 -22.75
CA ARG A 224 -13.28 6.56 -22.03
C ARG A 224 -12.62 6.74 -20.66
N GLN A 225 -12.44 5.65 -19.91
CA GLN A 225 -11.95 5.72 -18.54
C GLN A 225 -10.42 5.75 -18.46
N PHE A 226 -9.74 5.11 -19.41
CA PHE A 226 -8.30 4.91 -19.36
C PHE A 226 -7.65 5.10 -20.73
N PRO A 227 -7.76 6.28 -21.36
CA PRO A 227 -7.21 6.52 -22.70
C PRO A 227 -5.70 6.23 -22.77
N GLU A 228 -4.95 6.63 -21.74
CA GLU A 228 -3.48 6.43 -21.65
C GLU A 228 -3.06 4.98 -21.43
N TYR A 229 -3.98 4.13 -20.96
CA TYR A 229 -3.72 2.71 -20.70
C TYR A 229 -4.44 1.80 -21.69
N TYR A 230 -5.14 2.39 -22.65
CA TYR A 230 -6.08 1.70 -23.51
C TYR A 230 -5.40 0.54 -24.23
N GLU A 231 -4.31 0.79 -24.96
CA GLU A 231 -3.62 -0.25 -25.74
C GLU A 231 -3.08 -1.39 -24.85
N ARG A 232 -2.47 -1.03 -23.72
CA ARG A 232 -1.91 -2.00 -22.78
C ARG A 232 -3.00 -2.91 -22.20
N ARG A 233 -4.08 -2.34 -21.67
CA ARG A 233 -5.20 -3.11 -21.10
C ARG A 233 -5.98 -3.86 -22.16
N LYS A 234 -6.23 -3.26 -23.33
CA LYS A 234 -6.89 -3.91 -24.47
C LYS A 234 -6.15 -5.17 -24.89
N SER A 235 -4.83 -5.08 -25.01
CA SER A 235 -4.00 -6.20 -25.46
C SER A 235 -4.13 -7.45 -24.59
N LEU A 236 -4.38 -7.29 -23.28
CA LEU A 236 -4.61 -8.41 -22.38
C LEU A 236 -6.09 -8.81 -22.32
N TYR A 237 -7.00 -7.86 -22.09
CA TYR A 237 -8.38 -8.19 -21.73
C TYR A 237 -9.35 -8.32 -22.92
N LEU A 238 -9.06 -7.69 -24.06
CA LEU A 238 -9.98 -7.62 -25.19
C LEU A 238 -9.43 -8.32 -26.44
N ASP A 239 -8.13 -8.21 -26.70
CA ASP A 239 -7.48 -8.91 -27.82
C ASP A 239 -7.31 -10.42 -27.54
N CYS A 240 -7.45 -10.83 -26.28
CA CYS A 240 -7.49 -12.23 -25.84
C CYS A 240 -8.90 -12.56 -25.33
N PRO A 241 -9.84 -12.94 -26.21
CA PRO A 241 -11.27 -12.93 -25.92
C PRO A 241 -11.69 -13.90 -24.81
N SER A 242 -10.92 -14.97 -24.55
CA SER A 242 -11.21 -15.88 -23.45
C SER A 242 -10.81 -15.33 -22.07
N PHE A 243 -10.12 -14.19 -21.98
CA PHE A 243 -9.68 -13.60 -20.71
C PHE A 243 -10.79 -12.75 -20.05
N GLY A 244 -12.04 -12.97 -20.44
CA GLY A 244 -13.21 -12.33 -19.84
C GLY A 244 -13.48 -12.78 -18.40
N VAL A 245 -13.03 -13.96 -17.99
CA VAL A 245 -13.19 -14.51 -16.62
C VAL A 245 -11.83 -15.02 -16.14
N PHE A 246 -11.55 -14.91 -14.84
CA PHE A 246 -10.23 -15.27 -14.32
C PHE A 246 -9.91 -16.77 -14.48
N GLU A 247 -10.89 -17.66 -14.29
CA GLU A 247 -10.72 -19.09 -14.55
C GLU A 247 -10.30 -19.36 -16.02
N GLN A 248 -10.94 -18.71 -16.99
CA GLN A 248 -10.63 -18.89 -18.41
C GLN A 248 -9.29 -18.25 -18.79
N PHE A 249 -8.94 -17.11 -18.18
CA PHE A 249 -7.59 -16.55 -18.27
C PHE A 249 -6.51 -17.56 -17.86
N VAL A 250 -6.74 -18.31 -16.78
CA VAL A 250 -5.80 -19.34 -16.33
C VAL A 250 -5.80 -20.55 -17.26
N GLN A 251 -6.97 -21.11 -17.53
CA GLN A 251 -7.11 -22.34 -18.31
C GLN A 251 -6.62 -22.16 -19.74
N ASP A 252 -6.98 -21.06 -20.40
CA ASP A 252 -6.58 -20.83 -21.79
C ASP A 252 -5.21 -20.18 -21.93
N GLY A 253 -4.84 -19.28 -21.01
CA GLY A 253 -3.64 -18.47 -21.10
C GLY A 253 -2.41 -19.02 -20.39
N LEU A 254 -2.57 -19.76 -19.29
CA LEU A 254 -1.45 -20.21 -18.45
C LEU A 254 -1.17 -21.71 -18.53
N THR A 255 -2.06 -22.50 -19.13
CA THR A 255 -1.81 -23.91 -19.41
C THR A 255 -1.16 -24.08 -20.78
N SER A 256 -0.38 -25.15 -20.94
CA SER A 256 0.17 -25.50 -22.27
C SER A 256 -0.92 -25.93 -23.24
N HIS A 257 -1.99 -26.56 -22.74
CA HIS A 257 -3.09 -27.13 -23.53
C HIS A 257 -4.24 -26.14 -23.77
N GLY A 258 -4.12 -24.92 -23.24
CA GLY A 258 -5.15 -23.89 -23.32
C GLY A 258 -5.43 -23.46 -24.76
N HIS A 259 -6.66 -22.99 -25.01
CA HIS A 259 -7.11 -22.66 -26.36
C HIS A 259 -6.66 -21.29 -26.86
N ALA A 260 -6.03 -20.46 -26.01
CA ALA A 260 -5.48 -19.18 -26.44
C ALA A 260 -4.29 -19.37 -27.40
N ASN A 261 -4.13 -18.42 -28.33
CA ASN A 261 -2.95 -18.39 -29.19
C ASN A 261 -1.67 -18.05 -28.39
N ASP A 262 -0.51 -18.26 -29.01
CA ASP A 262 0.79 -18.08 -28.35
C ASP A 262 1.01 -16.64 -27.84
N VAL A 263 0.50 -15.64 -28.57
CA VAL A 263 0.57 -14.23 -28.15
C VAL A 263 -0.18 -14.03 -26.84
N CYS A 264 -1.40 -14.56 -26.73
CA CYS A 264 -2.20 -14.45 -25.52
C CYS A 264 -1.65 -15.27 -24.35
N LYS A 265 -1.10 -16.46 -24.62
CA LYS A 265 -0.39 -17.25 -23.60
C LYS A 265 0.83 -16.52 -23.04
N PHE A 266 1.62 -15.90 -23.93
CA PHE A 266 2.74 -15.06 -23.54
C PHE A 266 2.28 -13.86 -22.70
N ARG A 267 1.26 -13.12 -23.14
CA ARG A 267 0.69 -11.97 -22.42
C ARG A 267 0.19 -12.38 -21.03
N ALA A 268 -0.54 -13.49 -20.92
CA ALA A 268 -1.02 -14.00 -19.63
C ALA A 268 0.14 -14.34 -18.68
N ALA A 269 1.12 -15.12 -19.14
CA ALA A 269 2.23 -15.54 -18.30
C ALA A 269 3.11 -14.37 -17.83
N THR A 270 3.40 -13.43 -18.73
CA THR A 270 4.21 -12.24 -18.41
C THR A 270 3.44 -11.21 -17.57
N ALA A 271 2.10 -11.12 -17.70
CA ALA A 271 1.26 -10.31 -16.83
C ALA A 271 1.33 -10.80 -15.37
N VAL A 272 1.11 -12.10 -15.13
CA VAL A 272 1.11 -12.70 -13.78
C VAL A 272 2.48 -12.57 -13.11
N ARG A 273 3.56 -12.74 -13.87
CA ARG A 273 4.94 -12.61 -13.37
C ARG A 273 5.38 -11.15 -13.21
N GLY A 274 4.57 -10.19 -13.66
CA GLY A 274 4.90 -8.77 -13.64
C GLY A 274 6.04 -8.39 -14.60
N GLU A 275 6.31 -9.20 -15.63
CA GLU A 275 7.38 -8.96 -16.60
C GLU A 275 6.98 -7.92 -17.67
N GLN A 276 5.69 -7.84 -17.99
CA GLN A 276 5.13 -6.92 -18.99
C GLN A 276 4.00 -6.08 -18.41
N HIS A 277 3.93 -4.81 -18.82
CA HIS A 277 3.03 -3.83 -18.24
C HIS A 277 1.66 -3.82 -18.94
N PHE A 278 0.83 -4.83 -18.67
CA PHE A 278 -0.58 -4.84 -19.09
C PHE A 278 -1.52 -4.24 -18.05
N SER A 279 -1.07 -4.27 -16.80
CA SER A 279 -1.81 -4.02 -15.58
C SER A 279 -0.85 -3.37 -14.59
N CYS A 280 -1.17 -2.19 -14.06
CA CYS A 280 -0.29 -1.54 -13.08
C CYS A 280 -0.23 -2.38 -11.80
N HIS A 281 -1.37 -2.95 -11.40
CA HIS A 281 -1.49 -3.75 -10.19
C HIS A 281 -0.79 -5.12 -10.28
N MET A 282 -0.60 -5.69 -11.46
CA MET A 282 0.21 -6.91 -11.65
C MET A 282 1.67 -6.59 -11.92
N TYR A 283 1.96 -5.50 -12.65
CA TYR A 283 3.30 -5.11 -13.04
C TYR A 283 4.15 -4.63 -11.87
N PHE A 284 3.58 -3.79 -11.00
CA PHE A 284 4.22 -3.33 -9.77
C PHE A 284 3.90 -4.29 -8.62
N ASN A 285 4.60 -5.43 -8.64
CA ASN A 285 4.40 -6.56 -7.73
C ASN A 285 5.27 -6.44 -6.44
N TYR A 286 5.33 -7.49 -5.60
CA TYR A 286 6.12 -7.43 -4.36
C TYR A 286 7.62 -7.26 -4.61
N GLN A 287 8.16 -7.91 -5.64
CA GLN A 287 9.57 -7.76 -6.01
C GLN A 287 9.91 -6.29 -6.27
N PHE A 288 9.10 -5.61 -7.09
CA PHE A 288 9.32 -4.20 -7.42
C PHE A 288 9.34 -3.30 -6.18
N HIS A 289 8.42 -3.49 -5.24
CA HIS A 289 8.38 -2.65 -4.05
C HIS A 289 9.51 -3.00 -3.05
N LEU A 290 9.91 -4.27 -2.96
CA LEU A 290 10.98 -4.72 -2.06
C LEU A 290 12.37 -4.29 -2.54
N GLU A 291 12.66 -4.41 -3.84
CA GLU A 291 13.91 -3.90 -4.43
C GLU A 291 13.87 -2.37 -4.63
N GLY A 292 12.66 -1.82 -4.65
CA GLY A 292 12.37 -0.39 -4.73
C GLY A 292 12.55 0.35 -3.42
N ILE A 293 13.06 -0.25 -2.35
CA ILE A 293 13.49 0.44 -1.11
C ILE A 293 14.98 0.15 -0.83
N PRO A 294 15.65 0.85 0.11
CA PRO A 294 17.01 0.49 0.51
C PRO A 294 17.12 -0.95 1.04
N GLU A 295 18.19 -1.67 0.67
CA GLU A 295 18.35 -3.10 0.99
C GLU A 295 18.27 -3.38 2.50
N GLY A 296 18.89 -2.54 3.33
CA GLY A 296 18.88 -2.63 4.79
C GLY A 296 17.73 -1.90 5.49
N ALA A 297 16.70 -1.46 4.76
CA ALA A 297 15.58 -0.73 5.35
C ALA A 297 14.82 -1.56 6.39
N ASN A 298 14.38 -0.87 7.46
CA ASN A 298 13.49 -1.43 8.47
C ASN A 298 12.08 -1.54 7.89
N ILE A 299 11.54 -2.76 7.87
CA ILE A 299 10.21 -3.01 7.33
C ILE A 299 9.20 -3.15 8.48
N LEU A 300 8.08 -2.46 8.34
CA LEU A 300 6.86 -2.73 9.10
C LEU A 300 5.83 -3.31 8.14
N THR A 301 4.90 -4.12 8.63
CA THR A 301 3.91 -4.79 7.76
C THR A 301 2.53 -4.80 8.39
N ILE A 302 1.55 -4.46 7.56
CA ILE A 302 0.12 -4.68 7.79
C ILE A 302 -0.37 -5.70 6.76
N ARG A 303 -0.88 -6.84 7.23
CA ARG A 303 -1.45 -7.89 6.38
C ARG A 303 -2.94 -7.62 6.19
N ASN A 304 -3.40 -7.69 4.95
CA ASN A 304 -4.79 -7.40 4.59
C ASN A 304 -5.78 -8.36 5.29
N GLU A 305 -5.37 -9.60 5.51
CA GLU A 305 -6.14 -10.62 6.23
C GLU A 305 -6.24 -10.34 7.73
N HIS A 306 -5.36 -9.49 8.27
CA HIS A 306 -5.22 -9.19 9.71
C HIS A 306 -5.15 -7.68 9.99
N LEU A 307 -5.80 -6.86 9.14
CA LEU A 307 -5.65 -5.39 9.09
C LEU A 307 -5.64 -4.69 10.45
N VAL A 308 -6.64 -4.99 11.29
CA VAL A 308 -6.82 -4.29 12.57
C VAL A 308 -5.83 -4.76 13.62
N GLN A 309 -5.54 -6.07 13.67
CA GLN A 309 -4.50 -6.61 14.54
C GLN A 309 -3.16 -5.97 14.22
N ASP A 310 -2.79 -5.94 12.94
CA ASP A 310 -1.48 -5.45 12.52
C ASP A 310 -1.39 -3.92 12.63
N TRP A 311 -2.48 -3.18 12.41
CA TRP A 311 -2.52 -1.74 12.68
C TRP A 311 -2.19 -1.45 14.15
N ASN A 312 -2.88 -2.12 15.08
CA ASN A 312 -2.63 -1.98 16.51
C ASN A 312 -1.20 -2.43 16.89
N GLY A 313 -0.69 -3.48 16.24
CA GLY A 313 0.68 -3.96 16.42
C GLY A 313 1.73 -2.93 15.99
N VAL A 314 1.54 -2.30 14.83
CA VAL A 314 2.41 -1.23 14.33
C VAL A 314 2.35 0.00 15.24
N GLU A 315 1.17 0.43 15.65
CA GLU A 315 1.00 1.55 16.58
C GLU A 315 1.74 1.30 17.90
N LEU A 316 1.58 0.13 18.49
CA LEU A 316 2.32 -0.25 19.70
C LEU A 316 3.84 -0.27 19.45
N TYR A 317 4.28 -0.85 18.33
CA TYR A 317 5.70 -0.98 17.98
C TYR A 317 6.40 0.38 17.90
N ILE A 318 5.74 1.39 17.35
CA ILE A 318 6.29 2.75 17.23
C ILE A 318 6.11 3.58 18.52
N GLY A 319 5.69 2.98 19.63
CA GLY A 319 5.52 3.64 20.93
C GLY A 319 4.17 4.33 21.12
N GLY A 320 3.18 3.97 20.30
CA GLY A 320 1.79 4.41 20.41
C GLY A 320 1.01 3.61 21.45
N VAL A 321 -0.32 3.73 21.38
CA VAL A 321 -1.24 3.09 22.32
C VAL A 321 -1.68 1.72 21.80
N ARG A 322 -1.66 0.72 22.68
CA ARG A 322 -2.18 -0.61 22.38
C ARG A 322 -3.69 -0.56 22.11
N ASP A 323 -4.18 -1.35 21.16
CA ASP A 323 -5.60 -1.53 20.88
C ASP A 323 -6.35 -0.21 20.59
N ILE A 324 -5.69 0.73 19.90
CA ILE A 324 -6.28 2.01 19.50
C ILE A 324 -7.54 1.82 18.64
N ILE A 325 -7.59 0.74 17.85
CA ILE A 325 -8.80 0.25 17.22
C ILE A 325 -9.27 -0.96 18.02
N PRO A 326 -10.35 -0.84 18.81
CA PRO A 326 -10.81 -1.98 19.58
C PRO A 326 -11.52 -2.99 18.64
N PRO A 327 -11.46 -4.30 18.94
CA PRO A 327 -11.96 -5.35 18.05
C PRO A 327 -13.41 -5.17 17.60
N GLU A 328 -14.28 -4.66 18.47
CA GLU A 328 -15.69 -4.41 18.17
C GLU A 328 -15.93 -3.29 17.14
N LYS A 329 -14.93 -2.43 16.90
CA LYS A 329 -15.00 -1.37 15.89
C LYS A 329 -14.22 -1.70 14.62
N ALA A 330 -13.52 -2.83 14.57
CA ALA A 330 -12.65 -3.23 13.47
C ALA A 330 -13.29 -3.03 12.07
N ASN A 331 -14.50 -3.55 11.89
CA ASN A 331 -15.23 -3.52 10.61
C ASN A 331 -15.72 -2.12 10.21
N VAL A 332 -15.88 -1.22 11.18
CA VAL A 332 -16.36 0.15 10.95
C VAL A 332 -15.18 1.09 10.71
N THR A 333 -14.07 0.88 11.41
CA THR A 333 -12.93 1.79 11.44
C THR A 333 -12.04 1.67 10.21
N ILE A 334 -11.68 0.45 9.81
CA ILE A 334 -10.93 0.20 8.56
C ILE A 334 -11.81 -0.66 7.68
N GLY A 335 -12.77 0.01 7.01
CA GLY A 335 -13.64 -0.67 6.06
C GLY A 335 -12.80 -1.31 4.95
N VAL A 336 -12.95 -2.63 4.76
CA VAL A 336 -12.41 -3.31 3.59
C VAL A 336 -13.25 -2.86 2.40
N VAL A 337 -12.71 -1.93 1.61
CA VAL A 337 -13.42 -1.33 0.49
C VAL A 337 -13.41 -2.30 -0.70
N ASN A 338 -14.26 -3.33 -0.62
CA ASN A 338 -14.49 -4.25 -1.73
C ASN A 338 -15.37 -3.58 -2.81
N LYS A 339 -14.79 -2.67 -3.61
CA LYS A 339 -15.53 -1.96 -4.68
C LYS A 339 -16.00 -2.86 -5.82
N SER A 340 -15.52 -4.09 -5.91
CA SER A 340 -15.89 -5.03 -6.98
C SER A 340 -17.29 -5.62 -6.73
N LYS A 341 -18.31 -5.03 -7.37
CA LYS A 341 -19.66 -5.60 -7.54
C LYS A 341 -19.69 -6.77 -8.58
N LYS A 342 -18.53 -7.32 -8.97
CA LYS A 342 -18.45 -8.38 -9.98
C LYS A 342 -19.04 -9.68 -9.44
N ASP A 343 -19.59 -10.48 -10.35
CA ASP A 343 -20.30 -11.72 -10.03
C ASP A 343 -19.42 -12.66 -9.21
N GLY A 344 -20.03 -13.38 -8.25
CA GLY A 344 -19.28 -14.32 -7.40
C GLY A 344 -18.50 -15.36 -8.20
N LYS A 345 -19.05 -15.77 -9.36
CA LYS A 345 -18.41 -16.70 -10.30
C LYS A 345 -17.09 -16.19 -10.88
N ASP A 346 -16.91 -14.87 -10.98
CA ASP A 346 -15.65 -14.29 -11.45
C ASP A 346 -14.49 -14.47 -10.45
N LYS A 347 -14.80 -14.79 -9.19
CA LYS A 347 -13.84 -14.90 -8.09
C LYS A 347 -13.37 -16.33 -7.84
N GLU A 348 -14.06 -17.32 -8.39
CA GLU A 348 -13.78 -18.73 -8.15
C GLU A 348 -12.73 -19.24 -9.14
N LEU A 349 -11.78 -20.02 -8.63
CA LEU A 349 -10.83 -20.79 -9.44
C LEU A 349 -11.01 -22.25 -9.09
N SER A 350 -10.85 -23.13 -10.08
CA SER A 350 -10.70 -24.56 -9.81
C SER A 350 -9.41 -24.84 -9.01
N GLU A 351 -9.34 -25.97 -8.32
CA GLU A 351 -8.11 -26.40 -7.64
C GLU A 351 -6.94 -26.51 -8.64
N GLU A 352 -7.22 -26.98 -9.87
CA GLU A 352 -6.24 -27.04 -10.94
C GLU A 352 -5.73 -25.66 -11.34
N SER A 353 -6.63 -24.72 -11.65
CA SER A 353 -6.27 -23.33 -11.97
C SER A 353 -5.49 -22.67 -10.84
N THR A 354 -5.90 -22.91 -9.60
CA THR A 354 -5.22 -22.39 -8.41
C THR A 354 -3.77 -22.85 -8.37
N ARG A 355 -3.50 -24.13 -8.59
CA ARG A 355 -2.12 -24.66 -8.65
C ARG A 355 -1.32 -24.06 -9.81
N ILE A 356 -1.93 -23.82 -10.95
CA ILE A 356 -1.27 -23.20 -12.11
C ILE A 356 -0.88 -21.76 -11.80
N VAL A 357 -1.79 -20.97 -11.20
CA VAL A 357 -1.52 -19.60 -10.80
C VAL A 357 -0.44 -19.53 -9.74
N CYS A 358 -0.50 -20.35 -8.69
CA CYS A 358 0.51 -20.38 -7.64
C CYS A 358 1.90 -20.75 -8.19
N ARG A 359 1.97 -21.61 -9.22
CA ARG A 359 3.23 -21.89 -9.93
C ARG A 359 3.78 -20.63 -10.61
N GLN A 360 2.92 -19.87 -11.31
CA GLN A 360 3.32 -18.63 -11.98
C GLN A 360 3.68 -17.52 -10.98
N LEU A 361 3.04 -17.50 -9.82
CA LEU A 361 3.31 -16.57 -8.72
C LEU A 361 4.48 -16.97 -7.82
N CYS A 362 5.24 -18.03 -8.14
CA CYS A 362 6.26 -18.55 -7.23
C CYS A 362 7.25 -17.48 -6.74
N ASN A 363 7.80 -16.67 -7.64
CA ASN A 363 8.72 -15.58 -7.29
C ASN A 363 8.03 -14.47 -6.47
N GLU A 364 6.76 -14.19 -6.75
CA GLU A 364 5.95 -13.24 -5.97
C GLU A 364 5.71 -13.75 -4.54
N ILE A 365 5.46 -15.06 -4.38
CA ILE A 365 5.31 -15.74 -3.09
C ILE A 365 6.61 -15.67 -2.28
N VAL A 366 7.76 -15.92 -2.91
CA VAL A 366 9.07 -15.77 -2.26
C VAL A 366 9.26 -14.34 -1.75
N ASN A 367 8.98 -13.33 -2.56
CA ASN A 367 9.09 -11.92 -2.14
C ASN A 367 8.10 -11.53 -1.03
N TYR A 368 6.87 -12.02 -1.09
CA TYR A 368 5.89 -11.87 0.00
C TYR A 368 6.42 -12.42 1.33
N LYS A 369 6.98 -13.64 1.32
CA LYS A 369 7.59 -14.25 2.52
C LYS A 369 8.81 -13.45 3.02
N LYS A 370 9.64 -12.94 2.11
CA LYS A 370 10.77 -12.07 2.47
C LYS A 370 10.30 -10.82 3.21
N ILE A 371 9.24 -10.15 2.73
CA ILE A 371 8.65 -8.98 3.41
C ILE A 371 8.17 -9.35 4.81
N LEU A 372 7.40 -10.43 4.95
CA LEU A 372 6.89 -10.88 6.26
C LEU A 372 8.01 -11.19 7.25
N ARG A 373 9.04 -11.94 6.83
CA ARG A 373 10.15 -12.36 7.69
C ARG A 373 11.07 -11.19 8.08
N ARG A 374 11.15 -10.15 7.25
CA ARG A 374 11.90 -8.91 7.55
C ARG A 374 11.11 -7.92 8.40
N SER A 375 9.82 -8.16 8.61
CA SER A 375 8.94 -7.24 9.33
C SER A 375 9.28 -7.20 10.81
N LEU A 376 9.49 -6.00 11.35
CA LEU A 376 9.90 -5.82 12.74
C LEU A 376 8.74 -5.89 13.73
N ASN A 377 7.51 -5.63 13.28
CA ASN A 377 6.32 -5.66 14.13
C ASN A 377 5.59 -7.01 14.15
N LEU A 378 6.02 -7.98 13.35
CA LEU A 378 5.42 -9.32 13.32
C LEU A 378 6.31 -10.30 14.08
N ASN A 379 5.70 -11.11 14.94
CA ASN A 379 6.42 -12.22 15.57
C ASN A 379 6.37 -13.50 14.72
N TYR A 380 7.17 -14.50 15.10
CA TYR A 380 7.27 -15.77 14.38
C TYR A 380 5.91 -16.46 14.16
N LEU A 381 5.04 -16.50 15.18
CA LEU A 381 3.73 -17.15 15.06
C LEU A 381 2.81 -16.40 14.08
N GLU A 382 2.93 -15.08 13.99
CA GLU A 382 2.16 -14.27 13.05
C GLU A 382 2.63 -14.47 11.60
N VAL A 383 3.94 -14.56 11.40
CA VAL A 383 4.54 -14.91 10.10
C VAL A 383 4.11 -16.32 9.68
N GLU A 384 4.25 -17.31 10.56
CA GLU A 384 3.85 -18.69 10.28
C GLU A 384 2.35 -18.84 10.04
N ARG A 385 1.50 -18.09 10.73
CA ARG A 385 0.06 -18.05 10.44
C ARG A 385 -0.19 -17.63 9.00
N SER A 386 0.46 -16.58 8.51
CA SER A 386 0.30 -16.13 7.13
C SER A 386 0.92 -17.08 6.10
N ILE A 387 2.03 -17.75 6.43
CA ILE A 387 2.57 -18.83 5.58
C ILE A 387 1.62 -20.03 5.58
N GLY A 388 0.96 -20.33 6.71
CA GLY A 388 -0.09 -21.35 6.82
C GLY A 388 -1.29 -21.06 5.92
N GLU A 389 -1.85 -19.85 6.00
CA GLU A 389 -2.92 -19.37 5.11
C GLU A 389 -2.50 -19.44 3.63
N LEU A 390 -1.24 -19.09 3.34
CA LEU A 390 -0.69 -19.24 2.00
C LEU A 390 -0.60 -20.70 1.56
N ARG A 391 -0.18 -21.61 2.45
CA ARG A 391 -0.10 -23.06 2.17
C ARG A 391 -1.47 -23.68 1.93
N GLU A 392 -2.51 -23.21 2.62
CA GLU A 392 -3.89 -23.63 2.34
C GLU A 392 -4.31 -23.23 0.91
N SER A 393 -3.94 -22.03 0.47
CA SER A 393 -4.31 -21.52 -0.86
C SER A 393 -3.42 -22.04 -2.02
N CYS A 394 -2.11 -22.23 -1.78
CA CYS A 394 -1.11 -22.53 -2.82
C CYS A 394 -0.37 -23.86 -2.63
N GLY A 395 -0.72 -24.67 -1.63
CA GLY A 395 -0.08 -25.95 -1.36
C GLY A 395 1.44 -25.84 -1.26
N LYS A 396 2.15 -26.73 -1.96
CA LYS A 396 3.62 -26.80 -1.93
C LYS A 396 4.33 -25.52 -2.34
N TYR A 397 3.72 -24.64 -3.14
CA TYR A 397 4.38 -23.42 -3.60
C TYR A 397 4.59 -22.41 -2.46
N ALA A 398 3.82 -22.51 -1.37
CA ALA A 398 4.05 -21.71 -0.16
C ALA A 398 5.40 -22.03 0.51
N ASP A 399 5.92 -23.23 0.30
CA ASP A 399 7.17 -23.71 0.91
C ASP A 399 8.41 -23.42 0.06
N TYR A 400 8.24 -22.95 -1.19
CA TYR A 400 9.36 -22.67 -2.09
C TYR A 400 10.14 -21.46 -1.60
N GLU A 401 11.46 -21.59 -1.52
CA GLU A 401 12.37 -20.50 -1.18
C GLU A 401 13.04 -19.93 -2.44
N GLU A 402 13.93 -18.96 -2.25
CA GLU A 402 14.69 -18.37 -3.35
C GLU A 402 15.53 -19.43 -4.07
N GLY A 403 15.36 -19.52 -5.40
CA GLY A 403 16.01 -20.53 -6.24
C GLY A 403 15.17 -21.80 -6.48
N ASP A 404 14.11 -22.05 -5.71
CA ASP A 404 13.26 -23.24 -5.90
C ASP A 404 12.23 -23.08 -7.04
N CYS A 405 11.95 -21.84 -7.45
CA CYS A 405 10.99 -21.55 -8.50
C CYS A 405 11.46 -22.08 -9.86
N SER A 406 10.53 -22.61 -10.65
CA SER A 406 10.81 -23.10 -12.01
C SER A 406 11.15 -21.99 -13.01
N TYR A 407 10.99 -20.74 -12.60
CA TYR A 407 11.25 -19.55 -13.40
C TYR A 407 12.27 -18.71 -12.64
N GLU A 408 13.24 -18.15 -13.36
CA GLU A 408 14.18 -17.21 -12.79
C GLU A 408 13.46 -15.96 -12.26
N MET A 409 14.02 -15.36 -11.20
CA MET A 409 13.53 -14.07 -10.70
C MET A 409 13.70 -13.03 -11.82
N PRO A 410 12.64 -12.31 -12.23
CA PRO A 410 12.75 -11.32 -13.30
C PRO A 410 13.78 -10.24 -12.96
N ASN A 411 14.63 -9.87 -13.92
CA ASN A 411 15.48 -8.69 -13.77
C ASN A 411 14.64 -7.42 -13.93
N ILE A 412 14.43 -6.69 -12.85
CA ILE A 412 13.60 -5.47 -12.83
C ILE A 412 14.42 -4.18 -12.80
N LYS A 413 15.72 -4.22 -13.12
CA LYS A 413 16.59 -3.02 -13.09
C LYS A 413 16.01 -1.88 -13.95
N GLU A 414 15.60 -2.16 -15.18
CA GLU A 414 14.99 -1.15 -16.06
C GLU A 414 13.68 -0.61 -15.49
N LYS A 415 12.84 -1.48 -14.93
CA LYS A 415 11.58 -1.09 -14.27
C LYS A 415 11.86 -0.13 -13.10
N LEU A 416 12.84 -0.45 -12.27
CA LEU A 416 13.27 0.40 -11.15
C LEU A 416 13.84 1.74 -11.64
N ILE A 417 14.66 1.75 -12.69
CA ILE A 417 15.16 3.00 -13.30
C ILE A 417 13.99 3.85 -13.78
N SER A 418 13.07 3.27 -14.57
CA SER A 418 11.96 4.01 -15.19
C SER A 418 10.92 4.54 -14.19
N SER A 419 10.84 3.94 -13.00
CA SER A 419 9.77 4.23 -12.04
C SER A 419 10.26 4.84 -10.73
N ARG A 420 11.50 4.57 -10.31
CA ARG A 420 12.12 5.19 -9.13
C ARG A 420 13.17 6.24 -9.49
N GLY A 421 13.64 6.30 -10.74
CA GLY A 421 14.70 7.22 -11.14
C GLY A 421 16.05 6.87 -10.54
N TYR A 422 16.31 5.58 -10.29
CA TYR A 422 17.59 5.07 -9.84
C TYR A 422 18.67 5.20 -10.93
N GLU A 423 19.23 6.39 -11.13
CA GLU A 423 20.62 6.59 -11.55
C GLU A 423 20.96 8.09 -11.47
N HIS A 424 22.18 8.39 -11.02
CA HIS A 424 22.84 9.70 -11.17
C HIS A 424 22.99 10.16 -12.63
N LEU A 425 22.56 9.32 -13.56
CA LEU A 425 22.50 9.52 -14.98
C LEU A 425 21.16 8.98 -15.45
N VAL A 426 20.07 9.69 -15.17
CA VAL A 426 19.12 9.83 -16.26
C VAL A 426 19.87 10.64 -17.33
N ASN A 427 20.73 9.97 -18.10
CA ASN A 427 21.33 10.54 -19.29
C ASN A 427 20.15 11.13 -20.05
N GLU A 428 20.24 12.39 -20.44
CA GLU A 428 19.18 13.06 -21.17
C GLU A 428 18.78 12.23 -22.41
N GLU A 429 19.71 11.49 -23.02
CA GLU A 429 19.39 10.51 -24.06
C GLU A 429 18.59 9.29 -23.56
N THR A 430 18.85 8.74 -22.37
CA THR A 430 18.07 7.63 -21.82
C THR A 430 16.71 8.10 -21.31
N TYR A 431 16.64 9.32 -20.73
CA TYR A 431 15.39 10.01 -20.44
C TYR A 431 14.56 10.16 -21.71
N MET A 432 15.17 10.75 -22.75
CA MET A 432 14.51 11.03 -24.02
C MET A 432 14.26 9.76 -24.83
N ALA A 433 15.08 8.71 -24.73
CA ALA A 433 14.85 7.42 -25.40
C ALA A 433 13.75 6.63 -24.69
N ASN A 434 13.67 6.65 -23.35
CA ASN A 434 12.56 6.03 -22.62
C ASN A 434 11.28 6.82 -22.82
N LYS A 435 11.35 8.16 -22.75
CA LYS A 435 10.27 9.06 -23.12
C LYS A 435 9.80 8.78 -24.55
N ASN A 436 10.69 8.78 -25.54
CA ASN A 436 10.34 8.50 -26.93
C ASN A 436 9.87 7.06 -27.16
N ARG A 437 10.39 6.04 -26.47
CA ARG A 437 9.94 4.64 -26.60
C ARG A 437 8.56 4.44 -26.00
N LEU A 438 8.29 5.09 -24.86
CA LEU A 438 6.98 5.09 -24.24
C LEU A 438 6.01 5.96 -25.09
N GLU A 439 6.43 7.15 -25.53
CA GLU A 439 5.66 8.08 -26.36
C GLU A 439 5.40 7.58 -27.79
N THR A 440 6.31 6.83 -28.43
CA THR A 440 6.06 6.20 -29.75
C THR A 440 5.09 5.03 -29.66
N MET A 441 4.91 4.42 -28.49
CA MET A 441 3.75 3.57 -28.20
C MET A 441 2.48 4.39 -27.91
N HIS A 442 2.59 5.69 -27.58
CA HIS A 442 1.48 6.59 -27.25
C HIS A 442 1.10 7.60 -28.34
N HIS A 443 1.77 7.59 -29.50
CA HIS A 443 1.48 8.53 -30.60
C HIS A 443 0.25 8.12 -31.42
N TRP A 444 -0.90 7.98 -30.74
CA TRP A 444 -2.24 7.97 -31.31
C TRP A 444 -3.18 8.70 -30.32
N VAL A 445 -3.04 10.02 -30.23
CA VAL A 445 -4.00 10.87 -29.51
C VAL A 445 -4.43 12.00 -30.43
N GLY A 446 -5.73 12.07 -30.71
CA GLY A 446 -6.39 13.28 -31.16
C GLY A 446 -6.71 14.16 -29.95
N GLU A 447 -6.47 15.45 -30.09
CA GLU A 447 -6.70 16.50 -29.08
C GLU A 447 -8.18 16.74 -28.76
N ASP A 448 -8.38 17.35 -27.59
CA ASP A 448 -9.59 17.94 -27.02
C ASP A 448 -10.62 17.03 -26.33
N SER A 449 -10.57 16.99 -24.99
CA SER A 449 -11.71 17.42 -24.17
C SER A 449 -11.32 17.61 -22.69
N MET A 450 -11.57 18.82 -22.16
CA MET A 450 -11.65 19.04 -20.72
C MET A 450 -12.99 18.50 -20.21
N ILE A 451 -12.97 17.37 -19.52
CA ILE A 451 -14.13 16.84 -18.79
C ILE A 451 -13.79 16.87 -17.30
N GLY A 452 -14.68 17.47 -16.50
CA GLY A 452 -14.54 17.60 -15.06
C GLY A 452 -14.43 16.25 -14.35
N ALA A 453 -13.54 16.19 -13.36
CA ALA A 453 -13.34 15.04 -12.50
C ALA A 453 -14.64 14.64 -11.81
N ASN A 454 -15.25 13.55 -12.29
CA ASN A 454 -16.38 12.92 -11.66
C ASN A 454 -15.84 11.82 -10.73
N GLU A 455 -16.36 11.71 -9.51
CA GLU A 455 -15.91 10.84 -8.39
C GLU A 455 -15.95 9.32 -8.68
N THR A 456 -16.17 8.92 -9.93
CA THR A 456 -16.19 7.55 -10.42
C THR A 456 -15.02 7.20 -11.34
N MET A 457 -14.14 8.16 -11.65
CA MET A 457 -12.89 7.85 -12.34
C MET A 457 -11.93 7.18 -11.35
N ASP A 458 -11.37 6.07 -11.82
CA ASP A 458 -10.30 5.36 -11.16
C ASP A 458 -9.04 6.21 -11.36
N ASP A 459 -8.81 7.15 -10.44
CA ASP A 459 -7.70 8.12 -10.44
C ASP A 459 -6.32 7.43 -10.23
N ASP A 460 -6.26 6.10 -10.24
CA ASP A 460 -5.04 5.32 -10.52
C ASP A 460 -4.64 5.41 -12.01
N ALA A 461 -5.31 6.24 -12.83
CA ALA A 461 -4.77 6.68 -14.10
C ALA A 461 -3.53 7.54 -13.82
N TYR A 462 -2.37 6.88 -13.71
CA TYR A 462 -1.11 7.57 -13.51
C TYR A 462 -0.87 8.50 -14.70
N ASP A 463 -0.78 9.81 -14.48
CA ASP A 463 0.00 10.63 -15.40
C ASP A 463 1.43 10.16 -15.16
N LEU A 464 1.91 9.21 -15.98
CA LEU A 464 3.32 8.82 -15.95
C LEU A 464 4.13 10.13 -15.97
N PRO A 465 5.24 10.30 -15.25
CA PRO A 465 6.03 11.55 -15.31
C PRO A 465 6.45 11.95 -16.74
N TYR A 466 6.31 11.03 -17.70
CA TYR A 466 6.52 11.22 -19.13
C TYR A 466 5.31 11.74 -19.93
N SER A 467 4.09 11.78 -19.39
CA SER A 467 2.94 12.47 -19.99
C SER A 467 3.08 13.98 -19.77
N VAL A 468 4.13 14.57 -20.36
CA VAL A 468 4.26 16.02 -20.43
C VAL A 468 3.12 16.53 -21.29
N ARG A 469 2.03 16.95 -20.65
CA ARG A 469 1.04 17.81 -21.29
C ARG A 469 1.80 19.00 -21.84
N LYS A 470 1.88 19.10 -23.17
CA LYS A 470 2.30 20.34 -23.82
C LYS A 470 1.42 21.44 -23.25
N ARG A 471 2.04 22.38 -22.53
CA ARG A 471 1.36 23.60 -22.10
C ARG A 471 1.01 24.47 -23.28
#